data_AF-A0A3B0ZRH4-F1
#
_entry.id   AF-A0A3B0ZRH4-F1
#
_cell.length_a   1.000
_cell.length_b   1.000
_cell.length_c   1.000
_cell.angle_alpha   90.00
_cell.angle_beta   90.00
_cell.angle_gamma   90.00
#
_symmetry.space_group_name_H-M   'P 1'
#
loop_
_entity.id
_entity.type
_entity.pdbx_description
1 polymer ?
#
loop_
_entity_poly.entity_id
_entity_poly.type
_entity_poly.pdbx_seq_one_letter_code
_entity_poly.pdbx_strand_id
1 'polypeptide(L)'
;MIWVDYFILAIITISALLSLWRGFIKEALSLLSWVAALWVAMLYFDTLGRYLAEWIDTPSVRGAVAFVMLFVGTVIVGGVVNFLVGKLVEKSGLSATDRALGMIFGVARGAVIVSVLVMLAGLTSVPQDPWWRDSLLLAHFQDMAMWLRSFLPASIAEKIQFG
;
A
#
# COMPACT_ATOMS: atom_id res chain seq x y z
N MET A 1 9.18 -0.17 -26.91
CA MET A 1 9.71 0.06 -25.54
C MET A 1 10.20 1.50 -25.49
N ILE A 2 9.47 2.34 -24.80
CA ILE A 2 9.72 3.79 -24.65
C ILE A 2 9.99 4.12 -23.17
N TRP A 3 10.25 5.39 -22.87
CA TRP A 3 10.65 5.83 -21.52
C TRP A 3 9.69 5.38 -20.41
N VAL A 4 8.37 5.35 -20.66
CA VAL A 4 7.37 4.90 -19.68
C VAL A 4 7.47 3.40 -19.39
N ASP A 5 7.83 2.58 -20.39
CA ASP A 5 8.03 1.14 -20.17
C ASP A 5 9.22 0.91 -19.22
N TYR A 6 10.32 1.65 -19.40
CA TYR A 6 11.47 1.60 -18.49
C TYR A 6 11.13 2.10 -17.09
N PHE A 7 10.27 3.11 -16.98
CA PHE A 7 9.79 3.60 -15.69
C PHE A 7 8.95 2.56 -14.94
N ILE A 8 8.03 1.87 -15.64
CA ILE A 8 7.23 0.76 -15.09
C ILE A 8 8.15 -0.36 -14.61
N LEU A 9 9.09 -0.79 -15.46
CA LEU A 9 10.06 -1.82 -15.09
C LEU A 9 10.90 -1.40 -13.88
N ALA A 10 11.35 -0.15 -13.82
CA ALA A 10 12.09 0.36 -12.67
C ALA A 10 11.30 0.25 -11.37
N ILE A 11 10.01 0.64 -11.36
CA ILE A 11 9.15 0.51 -10.17
C ILE A 11 9.05 -0.96 -9.73
N ILE A 12 8.77 -1.86 -10.66
CA ILE A 12 8.61 -3.29 -10.36
C ILE A 12 9.92 -3.89 -9.86
N THR A 13 11.03 -3.62 -10.53
CA THR A 13 12.35 -4.11 -10.14
C THR A 13 12.78 -3.56 -8.78
N ILE A 14 12.64 -2.26 -8.54
CA ILE A 14 12.96 -1.66 -7.23
C ILE A 14 12.08 -2.29 -6.14
N SER A 15 10.78 -2.43 -6.38
CA SER A 15 9.87 -3.08 -5.45
C SER A 15 10.31 -4.52 -5.15
N ALA A 16 10.63 -5.31 -6.18
CA ALA A 16 11.12 -6.68 -6.03
C ALA A 16 12.45 -6.77 -5.26
N LEU A 17 13.40 -5.87 -5.53
CA LEU A 17 14.70 -5.83 -4.84
C LEU A 17 14.57 -5.43 -3.37
N LEU A 18 13.74 -4.42 -3.07
CA LEU A 18 13.45 -4.03 -1.68
C LEU A 18 12.81 -5.19 -0.91
N SER A 19 11.89 -5.92 -1.54
CA SER A 19 11.23 -7.08 -0.94
C SER A 19 12.17 -8.28 -0.82
N LEU A 20 13.10 -8.47 -1.75
CA LEU A 20 14.16 -9.47 -1.64
C LEU A 20 15.08 -9.19 -0.44
N TRP A 21 15.40 -7.92 -0.17
CA TRP A 21 16.23 -7.53 0.97
C TRP A 21 15.48 -7.64 2.30
N ARG A 22 14.21 -7.25 2.35
CA ARG A 22 13.40 -7.27 3.57
C ARG A 22 12.86 -8.66 3.91
N GLY A 23 12.47 -9.44 2.90
CA GLY A 23 11.77 -10.72 3.07
C GLY A 23 10.25 -10.57 3.11
N PHE A 24 9.53 -11.62 2.66
CA PHE A 24 8.07 -11.64 2.57
C PHE A 24 7.39 -11.39 3.91
N ILE A 25 7.80 -12.12 4.96
CA ILE A 25 7.16 -12.05 6.28
C ILE A 25 7.23 -10.63 6.82
N LYS A 26 8.37 -9.96 6.67
CA LYS A 26 8.54 -8.59 7.15
C LYS A 26 7.64 -7.59 6.44
N GLU A 27 7.36 -7.82 5.16
CA GLU A 27 6.46 -6.97 4.38
C GLU A 27 4.98 -7.28 4.64
N ALA A 28 4.61 -8.55 4.70
CA ALA A 28 3.25 -8.98 5.00
C ALA A 28 2.80 -8.50 6.39
N LEU A 29 3.62 -8.71 7.43
CA LEU A 29 3.33 -8.23 8.78
C LEU A 29 3.28 -6.71 8.86
N SER A 30 4.13 -6.00 8.11
CA SER A 30 4.07 -4.55 8.03
C SER A 30 2.71 -4.10 7.47
N LEU A 31 2.27 -4.65 6.34
CA LEU A 31 0.98 -4.30 5.74
C LEU A 31 -0.19 -4.64 6.66
N LEU A 32 -0.18 -5.82 7.27
CA LEU A 32 -1.18 -6.22 8.26
C LEU A 32 -1.21 -5.27 9.45
N SER A 33 -0.05 -4.77 9.90
CA SER A 33 0.02 -3.81 11.00
C SER A 33 -0.62 -2.48 10.63
N TRP A 34 -0.46 -1.99 9.40
CA TRP A 34 -1.12 -0.78 8.92
C TRP A 34 -2.65 -0.96 8.86
N VAL A 35 -3.13 -2.08 8.33
CA VAL A 35 -4.57 -2.39 8.27
C VAL A 35 -5.16 -2.51 9.67
N ALA A 36 -4.49 -3.27 10.55
CA ALA A 36 -4.90 -3.44 11.95
C ALA A 36 -4.90 -2.10 12.69
N ALA A 37 -3.90 -1.24 12.48
CA ALA A 37 -3.83 0.08 13.09
C ALA A 37 -4.99 0.99 12.67
N LEU A 38 -5.33 1.02 11.38
CA LEU A 38 -6.52 1.75 10.91
C LEU A 38 -7.79 1.17 11.53
N TRP A 39 -7.94 -0.15 11.54
CA TRP A 39 -9.11 -0.83 12.09
C TRP A 39 -9.31 -0.53 13.58
N VAL A 40 -8.23 -0.65 14.38
CA VAL A 40 -8.23 -0.33 15.80
C VAL A 40 -8.53 1.15 16.03
N ALA A 41 -7.90 2.05 15.27
CA ALA A 41 -8.15 3.48 15.40
C ALA A 41 -9.61 3.83 15.08
N MET A 42 -10.18 3.28 14.01
CA MET A 42 -11.59 3.50 13.64
C MET A 42 -12.58 2.97 14.68
N LEU A 43 -12.28 1.85 15.33
CA LEU A 43 -13.18 1.25 16.33
C LEU A 43 -13.11 1.94 17.69
N TYR A 44 -11.92 2.39 18.10
CA TYR A 44 -11.67 2.80 19.48
C TYR A 44 -11.42 4.31 19.66
N PHE A 45 -11.36 5.12 18.60
CA PHE A 45 -11.08 6.57 18.73
C PHE A 45 -12.08 7.29 19.64
N ASP A 46 -13.38 6.97 19.56
CA ASP A 46 -14.40 7.58 20.44
C ASP A 46 -14.23 7.15 21.90
N THR A 47 -13.84 5.90 22.13
CA THR A 47 -13.62 5.38 23.48
C THR A 47 -12.39 6.01 24.12
N LEU A 48 -11.26 6.04 23.41
CA LEU A 48 -10.06 6.72 23.89
C LEU A 48 -10.26 8.24 23.99
N GLY A 49 -11.01 8.82 23.05
CA GLY A 49 -11.39 10.21 23.04
C GLY A 49 -12.16 10.64 24.29
N ARG A 50 -13.02 9.78 24.86
CA ARG A 50 -13.71 10.09 26.12
C ARG A 50 -12.74 10.24 27.31
N TYR A 51 -11.70 9.43 27.39
CA TYR A 51 -10.67 9.58 28.44
C TYR A 51 -9.85 10.87 28.25
N LEU A 52 -9.75 11.38 27.01
CA LEU A 52 -9.07 12.63 26.71
C LEU A 52 -9.89 13.89 27.01
N ALA A 53 -11.15 13.75 27.44
CA ALA A 53 -12.06 14.87 27.62
C ALA A 53 -11.58 15.87 28.68
N GLU A 54 -10.79 15.41 29.65
CA GLU A 54 -10.22 16.27 30.70
C GLU A 54 -9.05 17.13 30.22
N TRP A 55 -8.42 16.78 29.08
CA TRP A 55 -7.25 17.50 28.54
C TRP A 55 -7.54 18.23 27.22
N ILE A 56 -8.58 17.82 26.49
CA ILE A 56 -8.94 18.39 25.19
C ILE A 56 -10.43 18.68 25.13
N ASP A 57 -10.79 19.96 25.22
CA ASP A 57 -12.19 20.40 25.21
C ASP A 57 -12.85 20.25 23.83
N THR A 58 -12.07 20.47 22.76
CA THR A 58 -12.60 20.48 21.39
C THR A 58 -12.86 19.04 20.90
N PRO A 59 -14.12 18.63 20.64
CA PRO A 59 -14.44 17.23 20.35
C PRO A 59 -13.78 16.67 19.08
N SER A 60 -13.68 17.47 18.02
CA SER A 60 -13.04 17.07 16.76
C SER A 60 -11.54 16.83 16.93
N VAL A 61 -10.84 17.72 17.65
CA VAL A 61 -9.42 17.58 17.97
C VAL A 61 -9.19 16.35 18.85
N ARG A 62 -10.06 16.14 19.84
CA ARG A 62 -9.98 15.02 20.76
C ARG A 62 -10.10 13.67 20.04
N GLY A 63 -11.08 13.52 19.15
CA GLY A 63 -11.24 12.33 18.32
C GLY A 63 -10.04 12.09 17.39
N ALA A 64 -9.53 13.15 16.76
CA ALA A 64 -8.36 13.07 15.90
C ALA A 64 -7.09 12.63 16.68
N VAL A 65 -6.85 13.20 17.85
CA VAL A 65 -5.71 12.82 18.71
C VAL A 65 -5.84 11.38 19.19
N ALA A 66 -7.03 10.96 19.61
CA ALA A 66 -7.29 9.57 19.99
C ALA A 66 -7.02 8.58 18.83
N PHE A 67 -7.51 8.91 17.63
CA PHE A 67 -7.26 8.12 16.43
C PHE A 67 -5.76 7.99 16.15
N VAL A 68 -5.03 9.10 16.15
CA VAL A 68 -3.58 9.11 15.90
C VAL A 68 -2.82 8.30 16.94
N MET A 69 -3.16 8.41 18.22
CA MET A 69 -2.51 7.64 19.27
C MET A 69 -2.75 6.14 19.13
N LEU A 70 -4.00 5.72 18.86
CA LEU A 70 -4.32 4.31 18.62
C LEU A 70 -3.60 3.78 17.39
N PHE A 71 -3.61 4.56 16.31
CA PHE A 71 -2.96 4.22 15.06
C PHE A 71 -1.45 4.02 15.27
N VAL A 72 -0.77 5.03 15.80
CA VAL A 72 0.68 4.99 16.04
C VAL A 72 1.05 3.90 17.04
N GLY A 73 0.30 3.78 18.15
CA GLY A 73 0.53 2.73 19.15
C GLY A 73 0.40 1.33 18.55
N THR A 74 -0.62 1.09 17.72
CA THR A 74 -0.80 -0.20 17.04
C THR A 74 0.32 -0.47 16.03
N VAL A 75 0.74 0.53 15.25
CA VAL A 75 1.88 0.38 14.31
C VAL A 75 3.17 0.06 15.06
N ILE A 76 3.43 0.69 16.21
CA ILE A 76 4.61 0.40 17.04
C ILE A 76 4.57 -1.04 17.53
N VAL A 77 3.44 -1.50 18.09
CA VAL A 77 3.28 -2.89 18.54
C VAL A 77 3.48 -3.86 17.37
N GLY A 78 2.85 -3.58 16.22
CA GLY A 78 3.04 -4.37 15.00
C GLY A 78 4.49 -4.41 14.53
N GLY A 79 5.22 -3.30 14.64
CA GLY A 79 6.65 -3.21 14.35
C GLY A 79 7.51 -4.07 15.27
N VAL A 80 7.19 -4.13 16.57
CA VAL A 80 7.86 -5.01 17.53
C VAL A 80 7.60 -6.48 17.19
N VAL A 81 6.34 -6.84 16.92
CA VAL A 81 5.98 -8.19 16.48
C VAL A 81 6.74 -8.56 15.21
N ASN A 82 6.78 -7.65 14.23
CA ASN A 82 7.49 -7.84 12.98
C ASN A 82 8.99 -8.10 13.19
N PHE A 83 9.62 -7.33 14.08
CA PHE A 83 11.02 -7.52 14.44
C PHE A 83 11.28 -8.90 15.08
N LEU A 84 10.44 -9.30 16.04
CA LEU A 84 10.56 -10.59 16.72
C LEU A 84 10.39 -11.76 15.75
N VAL A 85 9.35 -11.73 14.92
CA VAL A 85 9.11 -12.77 13.91
C VAL A 85 10.26 -12.79 12.90
N GLY A 86 10.75 -11.64 12.46
CA GLY A 86 11.93 -11.56 11.59
C GLY A 86 13.15 -12.27 12.17
N LYS A 87 13.38 -12.15 13.49
CA LYS A 87 14.45 -12.87 14.18
C LYS A 87 14.22 -14.39 14.23
N LEU A 88 12.97 -14.83 14.34
CA LEU A 88 12.64 -16.26 14.29
C LEU A 88 12.92 -16.86 12.90
N VAL A 89 12.58 -16.12 11.84
CA VAL A 89 12.86 -16.53 10.44
C VAL A 89 14.36 -16.59 10.15
N GLU A 90 15.11 -15.61 10.66
CA GLU A 90 16.59 -15.61 10.56
C GLU A 90 17.19 -16.84 11.25
N LYS A 91 16.65 -17.25 12.41
CA LYS A 91 17.13 -18.40 13.18
C LYS A 91 16.69 -19.76 12.64
N SER A 92 15.56 -19.85 11.94
CA SER A 92 15.03 -21.11 11.42
C SER A 92 15.75 -21.61 10.15
N GLY A 93 16.65 -20.81 9.58
CA GLY A 93 17.31 -21.12 8.31
C GLY A 93 16.43 -20.89 7.07
N LEU A 94 15.17 -20.49 7.26
CA LEU A 94 14.21 -20.24 6.16
C LEU A 94 14.37 -18.87 5.51
N SER A 95 15.43 -18.11 5.84
CA SER A 95 15.64 -16.76 5.31
C SER A 95 15.74 -16.73 3.78
N ALA A 96 16.31 -17.75 3.13
CA ALA A 96 16.38 -17.78 1.67
C ALA A 96 14.99 -17.88 1.02
N THR A 97 14.14 -18.78 1.55
CA THR A 97 12.75 -18.95 1.09
C THR A 97 11.92 -17.71 1.35
N ASP A 98 12.05 -17.10 2.53
CA ASP A 98 11.36 -15.85 2.88
C ASP A 98 11.72 -14.69 1.92
N ARG A 99 13.00 -14.58 1.55
CA ARG A 99 13.46 -13.59 0.57
C ARG A 99 12.98 -13.89 -0.85
N ALA A 100 12.96 -15.15 -1.27
CA ALA A 100 12.45 -15.55 -2.59
C ALA A 100 10.95 -15.25 -2.72
N LEU A 101 10.15 -15.60 -1.70
CA LEU A 101 8.74 -15.20 -1.62
C LEU A 101 8.59 -13.68 -1.57
N GLY A 102 9.53 -12.99 -0.90
CA GLY A 102 9.60 -11.55 -0.86
C GLY A 102 9.71 -10.95 -2.25
N MET A 103 10.56 -11.49 -3.11
CA MET A 103 10.67 -11.02 -4.51
C MET A 103 9.35 -11.12 -5.27
N ILE A 104 8.66 -12.27 -5.19
CA ILE A 104 7.36 -12.48 -5.84
C ILE A 104 6.33 -11.46 -5.32
N PHE A 105 6.29 -11.29 -4.00
CA PHE A 105 5.44 -10.31 -3.36
C PHE A 105 5.77 -8.87 -3.79
N GLY A 106 7.06 -8.54 -3.91
CA GLY A 106 7.53 -7.24 -4.37
C GLY A 106 7.17 -6.95 -5.83
N VAL A 107 7.23 -7.96 -6.71
CA VAL A 107 6.72 -7.85 -8.09
C VAL A 107 5.23 -7.58 -8.09
N ALA A 108 4.44 -8.36 -7.34
CA ALA A 108 3.00 -8.16 -7.23
C ALA A 108 2.64 -6.77 -6.67
N ARG A 109 3.32 -6.33 -5.61
CA ARG A 109 3.17 -4.97 -5.05
C ARG A 109 3.53 -3.90 -6.07
N GLY A 110 4.64 -4.07 -6.80
CA GLY A 110 5.06 -3.15 -7.85
C GLY A 110 4.00 -3.05 -8.96
N ALA A 111 3.43 -4.18 -9.38
CA ALA A 111 2.35 -4.23 -10.36
C ALA A 111 1.08 -3.52 -9.87
N VAL A 112 0.71 -3.67 -8.58
CA VAL A 112 -0.41 -2.94 -7.98
C VAL A 112 -0.13 -1.43 -7.96
N ILE A 113 1.07 -1.01 -7.56
CA ILE A 113 1.47 0.41 -7.55
C ILE A 113 1.36 1.00 -8.96
N VAL A 114 1.89 0.32 -9.97
CA VAL A 114 1.79 0.77 -11.37
C VAL A 114 0.33 0.86 -11.81
N SER A 115 -0.49 -0.15 -11.52
CA SER A 115 -1.92 -0.14 -11.86
C SER A 115 -2.65 1.05 -11.22
N VAL A 116 -2.33 1.39 -9.96
CA VAL A 116 -2.89 2.56 -9.29
C VAL A 116 -2.43 3.86 -9.97
N LEU A 117 -1.15 3.97 -10.35
CA LEU A 117 -0.65 5.13 -11.10
C LEU A 117 -1.33 5.28 -12.46
N VAL A 118 -1.53 4.17 -13.18
CA VAL A 118 -2.27 4.14 -14.45
C VAL A 118 -3.72 4.59 -14.24
N MET A 119 -4.36 4.10 -13.18
CA MET A 119 -5.72 4.51 -12.82
C MET A 119 -5.82 6.01 -12.51
N LEU A 120 -4.86 6.56 -11.77
CA LEU A 120 -4.79 7.99 -11.48
C LEU A 120 -4.51 8.81 -12.73
N ALA A 121 -3.65 8.33 -13.64
CA ALA A 121 -3.41 8.98 -14.92
C ALA A 121 -4.66 8.98 -15.83
N GLY A 122 -5.51 7.96 -15.72
CA GLY A 122 -6.83 7.90 -16.37
C GLY A 122 -7.85 8.94 -15.89
N LEU A 123 -7.54 9.69 -14.82
CA LEU A 123 -8.31 10.86 -14.38
C LEU A 123 -7.86 12.16 -15.08
N THR A 124 -6.86 12.09 -15.98
CA THR A 124 -6.22 13.24 -16.61
C THR A 124 -6.22 13.12 -18.14
N SER A 125 -5.67 14.11 -18.85
CA SER A 125 -5.51 14.07 -20.32
C SER A 125 -4.34 13.18 -20.80
N VAL A 126 -3.54 12.64 -19.88
CA VAL A 126 -2.37 11.79 -20.16
C VAL A 126 -2.66 10.62 -21.13
N PRO A 127 -3.81 9.91 -21.07
CA PRO A 127 -4.11 8.81 -21.99
C PRO A 127 -4.20 9.21 -23.47
N GLN A 128 -4.31 10.50 -23.78
CA GLN A 128 -4.39 11.01 -25.14
C GLN A 128 -3.02 11.19 -25.81
N ASP A 129 -1.94 11.21 -25.03
CA ASP A 129 -0.60 11.46 -25.55
C ASP A 129 -0.05 10.27 -26.37
N PRO A 130 0.79 10.52 -27.39
CA PRO A 130 1.36 9.45 -28.22
C PRO A 130 2.15 8.42 -27.41
N TRP A 131 2.95 8.88 -26.44
CA TRP A 131 3.75 8.01 -25.58
C TRP A 131 2.90 7.07 -24.70
N TRP A 132 1.64 7.41 -24.43
CA TRP A 132 0.75 6.50 -23.69
C TRP A 132 0.28 5.34 -24.57
N ARG A 133 -0.07 5.65 -25.83
CA ARG A 133 -0.58 4.68 -26.81
C ARG A 133 0.51 3.77 -27.37
N ASP A 134 1.73 4.27 -27.49
CA ASP A 134 2.89 3.54 -28.03
C ASP A 134 3.55 2.58 -27.02
N SER A 135 3.14 2.61 -25.74
CA SER A 135 3.68 1.76 -24.67
C SER A 135 3.16 0.34 -24.75
N LEU A 136 4.06 -0.64 -24.62
CA LEU A 136 3.73 -2.06 -24.62
C LEU A 136 3.20 -2.53 -23.25
N LEU A 137 3.73 -1.94 -22.17
CA LEU A 137 3.37 -2.36 -20.81
C LEU A 137 2.07 -1.70 -20.33
N LEU A 138 1.81 -0.44 -20.70
CA LEU A 138 0.63 0.28 -20.22
C LEU A 138 -0.68 -0.43 -20.55
N ALA A 139 -0.82 -1.03 -21.73
CA ALA A 139 -2.02 -1.79 -22.12
C ALA A 139 -2.36 -2.91 -21.13
N HIS A 140 -1.36 -3.66 -20.65
CA HIS A 140 -1.56 -4.74 -19.68
C HIS A 140 -1.95 -4.22 -18.28
N PHE A 141 -1.43 -3.05 -17.90
CA PHE A 141 -1.76 -2.42 -16.62
C PHE A 141 -3.09 -1.67 -16.63
N GLN A 142 -3.63 -1.31 -17.81
CA GLN A 142 -4.98 -0.74 -17.94
C GLN A 142 -6.05 -1.75 -17.55
N ASP A 143 -5.93 -3.02 -17.95
CA ASP A 143 -6.88 -4.07 -17.55
C ASP A 143 -6.89 -4.27 -16.03
N MET A 144 -5.70 -4.32 -15.42
CA MET A 144 -5.57 -4.39 -13.97
C MET A 144 -6.12 -3.14 -13.27
N ALA A 145 -5.91 -1.96 -13.84
CA ALA A 145 -6.47 -0.71 -13.34
C ALA A 145 -8.00 -0.68 -13.43
N MET A 146 -8.60 -1.20 -14.51
CA MET A 146 -10.05 -1.35 -14.64
C MET A 146 -10.61 -2.33 -13.61
N TRP A 147 -9.91 -3.44 -13.37
CA TRP A 147 -10.28 -4.37 -12.30
C TRP A 147 -10.22 -3.70 -10.92
N LEU A 148 -9.16 -2.94 -10.61
CA LEU A 148 -9.05 -2.19 -9.35
C LEU A 148 -10.14 -1.14 -9.20
N ARG A 149 -10.55 -0.48 -10.29
CA ARG A 149 -11.66 0.48 -10.31
C ARG A 149 -12.98 -0.14 -9.85
N SER A 150 -13.21 -1.44 -10.03
CA SER A 150 -14.44 -2.10 -9.57
C SER A 150 -14.64 -2.08 -8.05
N PHE A 151 -13.55 -1.88 -7.29
CA PHE A 151 -13.59 -1.73 -5.83
C PHE A 151 -13.83 -0.27 -5.39
N LEU A 152 -13.83 0.69 -6.32
CA LEU A 152 -14.08 2.09 -6.01
C LEU A 152 -15.59 2.39 -5.95
N PRO A 153 -16.02 3.34 -5.09
CA PRO A 153 -17.38 3.87 -5.13
C PRO A 153 -17.71 4.46 -6.50
N ALA A 154 -18.96 4.31 -6.95
CA ALA A 154 -19.41 4.74 -8.28
C ALA A 154 -19.07 6.21 -8.60
N SER A 155 -19.10 7.10 -7.59
CA SER A 155 -18.80 8.53 -7.72
C SER A 155 -17.36 8.88 -8.13
N ILE A 156 -16.40 8.01 -7.86
CA ILE A 156 -15.00 8.15 -8.30
C ILE A 156 -14.78 7.36 -9.57
N ALA A 157 -15.39 6.18 -9.65
CA ALA A 157 -15.30 5.32 -10.82
C ALA A 157 -15.70 6.08 -12.09
N GLU A 158 -16.83 6.79 -12.14
CA GLU A 158 -17.31 7.50 -13.33
C GLU A 158 -16.32 8.53 -13.94
N LYS A 159 -15.38 9.05 -13.15
CA LYS A 159 -14.41 10.07 -13.61
C LYS A 159 -13.18 9.48 -14.29
N ILE A 160 -12.96 8.17 -14.20
CA ILE A 160 -11.82 7.49 -14.82
C ILE A 160 -12.22 7.12 -16.26
N GLN A 161 -11.66 7.83 -17.24
CA GLN A 161 -11.93 7.59 -18.66
C GLN A 161 -10.63 7.20 -19.35
N PHE A 162 -10.57 5.96 -19.84
CA PHE A 162 -9.46 5.46 -20.63
C PHE A 162 -9.79 5.53 -22.11
N GLY A 163 -10.17 6.71 -22.62
CA GLY A 163 -10.54 6.88 -24.03
C GLY A 163 -11.86 6.24 -24.40
#